data_AF-A0A7Y3CFY8-F1
#
_entry.id   AF-A0A7Y3CFY8-F1
#
_cell.length_a   1.000
_cell.length_b   1.000
_cell.length_c   1.000
_cell.angle_alpha   90.00
_cell.angle_beta   90.00
_cell.angle_gamma   90.00
#
_symmetry.space_group_name_H-M   'P 1'
#
loop_
_entity.id
_entity.type
_entity.pdbx_description
1 polymer ?
#
loop_
_entity_poly.entity_id
_entity_poly.type
_entity_poly.pdbx_seq_one_letter_code
_entity_poly.pdbx_strand_id
1 'polypeptide(L)'
;MILKRRERFIKVKQAYETLVPYIFKEEKIWPASDLRKSSIVAVGGAKGGIGKSMFSTNLGIYLSSLGKTTVLVDLDLGGANLHLYLGEWS
;
A
#
# COMPACT_ATOMS: atom_id res chain seq x y z
N MET A 1 -6.72 -28.42 5.46
CA MET A 1 -6.20 -27.09 5.85
C MET A 1 -5.13 -26.54 4.88
N ILE A 2 -4.21 -27.38 4.41
CA ILE A 2 -3.11 -27.00 3.49
C ILE A 2 -3.61 -26.57 2.08
N LEU A 3 -4.60 -27.27 1.52
CA LEU A 3 -5.16 -26.95 0.19
C LEU A 3 -5.79 -25.56 0.12
N LYS A 4 -6.59 -25.17 1.12
CA LYS A 4 -7.17 -23.80 1.21
C LYS A 4 -6.12 -22.69 1.29
N ARG A 5 -4.97 -22.95 1.95
CA ARG A 5 -3.86 -21.98 2.00
C ARG A 5 -3.21 -21.85 0.62
N ARG A 6 -3.00 -22.96 -0.08
CA ARG A 6 -2.46 -22.97 -1.45
C ARG A 6 -3.36 -22.24 -2.44
N GLU A 7 -4.67 -22.47 -2.39
CA GLU A 7 -5.65 -21.76 -3.23
C GLU A 7 -5.65 -20.25 -2.99
N ARG A 8 -5.59 -19.81 -1.73
CA ARG A 8 -5.48 -18.38 -1.41
C ARG A 8 -4.21 -17.77 -1.97
N PHE A 9 -3.08 -18.47 -1.87
CA PHE A 9 -1.80 -17.99 -2.41
C PHE A 9 -1.84 -17.85 -3.94
N ILE A 10 -2.43 -18.84 -4.63
CA ILE A 10 -2.61 -18.79 -6.09
C ILE A 10 -3.46 -17.57 -6.49
N LYS A 11 -4.55 -17.29 -5.76
CA LYS A 11 -5.39 -16.11 -6.02
C LYS A 11 -4.65 -14.78 -5.83
N VAL A 12 -3.83 -14.68 -4.78
CA VAL A 12 -3.00 -13.48 -4.55
C VAL A 12 -1.97 -13.30 -5.66
N LYS A 13 -1.26 -14.37 -6.05
CA LYS A 13 -0.28 -14.34 -7.15
C LYS A 13 -0.93 -13.92 -8.47
N GLN A 14 -2.09 -14.49 -8.78
CA GLN A 14 -2.81 -14.19 -10.01
C GLN A 14 -3.33 -12.74 -10.03
N ALA A 15 -3.82 -12.23 -8.89
CA ALA A 15 -4.19 -10.82 -8.78
C ALA A 15 -2.98 -9.90 -8.97
N TYR A 16 -1.84 -10.22 -8.37
CA TYR A 16 -0.60 -9.49 -8.57
C TYR A 16 -0.18 -9.48 -10.05
N GLU A 17 -0.06 -10.64 -10.68
CA GLU A 17 0.31 -10.77 -12.10
C GLU A 17 -0.65 -10.02 -13.02
N THR A 18 -1.94 -9.99 -12.69
CA THR A 18 -2.97 -9.27 -13.46
C THR A 18 -2.85 -7.75 -13.30
N LEU A 19 -2.53 -7.27 -12.09
CA LEU A 19 -2.53 -5.84 -11.77
C LEU A 19 -1.19 -5.15 -12.09
N VAL A 20 -0.08 -5.88 -12.02
CA VAL A 20 1.28 -5.35 -12.28
C VAL A 20 1.36 -4.56 -13.60
N PRO A 21 0.84 -5.05 -14.74
CA PRO A 21 0.90 -4.30 -16.00
C PRO A 21 0.14 -2.97 -15.98
N TYR A 22 -0.86 -2.82 -15.10
CA TYR A 22 -1.64 -1.59 -14.95
C TYR A 22 -1.00 -0.62 -13.94
N ILE A 23 -0.31 -1.15 -12.93
CA ILE A 23 0.38 -0.35 -11.90
C ILE A 23 1.70 0.20 -12.43
N PHE A 24 2.46 -0.61 -13.15
CA PHE A 24 3.81 -0.28 -13.63
C PHE A 24 3.83 0.04 -15.13
N LYS A 25 2.74 0.65 -15.64
CA LYS A 25 2.47 0.79 -17.07
C LYS A 25 3.51 1.63 -17.83
N GLU A 26 4.34 2.41 -17.15
CA GLU A 26 5.51 3.11 -17.69
C GLU A 26 6.38 3.64 -16.53
N GLU A 27 7.72 3.58 -16.65
CA GLU A 27 8.63 4.37 -15.81
C GLU A 27 8.48 5.86 -16.18
N LYS A 28 7.45 6.49 -15.63
CA LYS A 28 7.33 7.94 -15.75
C LYS A 28 8.36 8.55 -14.82
N ILE A 29 9.44 9.10 -15.36
CA ILE A 29 10.39 9.89 -14.58
C ILE A 29 9.64 11.15 -14.14
N TRP A 30 9.22 11.17 -12.88
CA TRP A 30 8.66 12.37 -12.30
C TRP A 30 9.81 13.34 -12.13
N PRO A 31 9.73 14.56 -12.70
CA PRO A 31 10.75 15.57 -12.45
C PRO A 31 10.85 15.70 -10.93
N ALA A 32 12.09 15.73 -10.42
CA ALA A 32 12.35 15.92 -9.00
C ALA A 32 11.46 17.08 -8.53
N SER A 33 10.46 16.75 -7.71
CA SER A 33 9.54 17.76 -7.20
C SER A 33 10.38 18.79 -6.47
N ASP A 34 10.11 20.08 -6.73
CA ASP A 34 10.74 21.18 -5.99
C ASP A 34 10.77 20.79 -4.50
N LEU A 35 11.97 20.59 -3.95
CA LEU A 35 12.25 19.90 -2.67
C LEU A 35 11.60 20.58 -1.45
N ARG A 36 10.79 21.61 -1.66
CA ARG A 36 10.28 22.53 -0.66
C ARG A 36 8.83 22.28 -0.26
N LYS A 37 8.10 21.35 -0.91
CA LYS A 37 6.68 21.12 -0.58
C LYS A 37 6.34 19.65 -0.43
N SER A 38 6.41 19.18 0.81
CA SER A 38 5.83 17.90 1.23
C SER A 38 4.33 18.07 1.47
N SER A 39 3.51 17.17 0.93
CA SER A 39 2.07 17.09 1.21
C SER A 39 1.81 16.04 2.28
N ILE A 40 1.09 16.41 3.33
CA ILE A 40 0.67 15.48 4.40
C ILE A 40 -0.79 15.14 4.17
N VAL A 41 -1.09 13.83 4.10
CA VAL A 41 -2.46 13.31 3.96
C VAL A 41 -2.79 12.51 5.22
N ALA A 42 -3.74 13.00 6.01
CA ALA A 42 -4.24 12.29 7.17
C ALA A 42 -5.42 11.38 6.76
N VAL A 43 -5.31 10.08 7.04
CA VAL A 43 -6.38 9.10 6.80
C VAL A 43 -7.07 8.77 8.12
N GLY A 44 -8.26 9.33 8.33
CA GLY A 44 -9.07 9.12 9.53
C GLY A 44 -10.34 8.31 9.27
N GLY A 45 -11.09 8.01 10.33
CA GLY A 45 -12.45 7.50 10.21
C GLY A 45 -13.10 7.13 11.54
N ALA A 46 -14.43 6.99 11.53
CA ALA A 46 -15.25 7.01 12.74
C ALA A 46 -15.26 5.71 13.57
N LYS A 47 -14.75 4.59 13.03
CA LYS A 47 -14.76 3.27 13.69
C LYS A 47 -13.50 2.45 13.40
N GLY A 48 -13.24 1.47 14.26
CA GLY A 48 -12.27 0.40 14.00
C GLY A 48 -12.72 -0.51 12.85
N GLY A 49 -11.77 -1.12 12.13
CA GLY A 49 -12.09 -2.12 11.10
C GLY A 49 -12.66 -1.60 9.77
N ILE A 50 -12.86 -0.28 9.60
CA ILE A 50 -13.43 0.29 8.35
C ILE A 50 -12.46 0.27 7.14
N GLY A 51 -11.25 -0.28 7.30
CA GLY A 51 -10.27 -0.38 6.21
C GLY A 51 -9.28 0.77 6.06
N LYS A 52 -9.09 1.62 7.10
CA LYS A 52 -8.14 2.75 7.05
C LYS A 52 -6.73 2.33 6.63
N SER A 53 -6.16 1.33 7.31
CA SER A 53 -4.80 0.84 7.02
C SER A 53 -4.70 0.23 5.62
N MET A 54 -5.71 -0.50 5.15
CA MET A 54 -5.76 -1.02 3.78
C MET A 54 -5.76 0.12 2.76
N PHE A 55 -6.55 1.17 2.99
CA PHE A 55 -6.60 2.34 2.12
C PHE A 55 -5.25 3.08 2.11
N SER A 56 -4.70 3.41 3.28
CA SER A 56 -3.40 4.09 3.40
C SER A 56 -2.29 3.31 2.71
N THR A 57 -2.26 1.98 2.84
CA THR A 57 -1.26 1.13 2.19
C THR A 57 -1.35 1.22 0.67
N ASN A 58 -2.55 1.01 0.11
CA ASN A 58 -2.73 1.04 -1.34
C ASN A 58 -2.46 2.44 -1.93
N LEU A 59 -2.85 3.50 -1.22
CA LEU A 59 -2.52 4.87 -1.62
C LEU A 59 -1.00 5.09 -1.65
N GLY A 60 -0.28 4.62 -0.63
CA GLY A 60 1.17 4.74 -0.59
C GLY A 60 1.87 3.96 -1.71
N ILE A 61 1.44 2.72 -1.96
CA ILE A 61 1.94 1.90 -3.08
C ILE A 61 1.71 2.62 -4.41
N TYR A 62 0.51 3.17 -4.62
CA TYR A 62 0.18 3.90 -5.84
C TYR A 62 1.01 5.17 -6.02
N LEU A 63 1.15 6.01 -4.99
CA LEU A 63 1.97 7.22 -5.06
C LEU A 63 3.45 6.87 -5.31
N SER A 64 3.95 5.82 -4.67
CA SER A 64 5.30 5.30 -4.91
C SER A 64 5.47 4.75 -6.33
N SER A 65 4.47 4.07 -6.89
CA SER A 65 4.51 3.57 -8.28
C SER A 65 4.45 4.72 -9.29
N LEU A 66 3.88 5.86 -8.91
CA LEU A 66 4.02 7.14 -9.59
C LEU A 66 5.31 7.88 -9.21
N GLY A 67 6.39 7.19 -8.85
CA GLY A 67 7.72 7.77 -8.60
C GLY A 67 7.79 8.87 -7.54
N LYS A 68 6.78 9.02 -6.67
CA LYS A 68 6.80 9.99 -5.58
C LYS A 68 7.57 9.41 -4.39
N THR A 69 8.45 10.21 -3.80
CA THR A 69 8.99 9.91 -2.46
C THR A 69 7.85 9.88 -1.46
N THR A 70 7.46 8.67 -1.03
CA THR A 70 6.26 8.43 -0.25
C THR A 70 6.64 7.79 1.07
N VAL A 71 6.14 8.35 2.17
CA VAL A 71 6.31 7.82 3.53
C VAL A 71 4.92 7.50 4.07
N LEU A 72 4.74 6.29 4.59
CA LEU A 72 3.54 5.90 5.32
C LEU A 72 3.87 5.85 6.81
N VAL A 73 2.99 6.44 7.63
CA VAL A 73 3.10 6.44 9.10
C VAL A 73 1.84 5.82 9.67
N ASP A 74 1.98 4.72 10.41
CA ASP A 74 0.87 4.12 11.16
C ASP A 74 0.78 4.78 12.54
N LEU A 75 -0.28 5.54 12.77
CA LEU A 75 -0.55 6.22 14.04
C LEU A 75 -1.47 5.41 14.96
N ASP A 76 -1.81 4.17 14.60
CA ASP A 76 -2.55 3.24 15.46
C ASP A 76 -1.59 2.53 16.43
N LEU A 77 -1.21 3.22 17.51
CA LEU A 77 -0.25 2.70 18.50
C LEU A 77 -0.76 1.45 19.25
N GLY A 78 -2.06 1.21 19.27
CA GLY A 78 -2.68 0.07 19.98
C GLY A 78 -2.92 -1.16 19.10
N GLY A 79 -2.78 -1.03 17.79
CA GLY A 79 -3.11 -2.08 16.83
C GLY A 79 -2.61 -1.78 15.43
N ALA A 80 -1.36 -1.32 15.30
CA ALA A 80 -0.75 -1.01 14.01
C ALA A 80 -0.89 -2.22 13.07
N ASN A 81 -1.33 -1.98 11.84
CA ASN A 81 -1.58 -3.03 10.86
C ASN A 81 -0.82 -2.80 9.55
N LEU A 82 -0.17 -1.64 9.38
CA LEU A 82 0.50 -1.29 8.13
C LEU A 82 1.57 -2.31 7.73
N HIS A 83 2.36 -2.80 8.70
CA HIS A 83 3.39 -3.81 8.49
C HIS A 83 2.82 -5.11 7.89
N LEU A 84 1.65 -5.57 8.35
CA LEU A 84 0.97 -6.76 7.82
C LEU A 84 0.62 -6.60 6.33
N TYR A 85 0.17 -5.42 5.92
CA TYR A 85 -0.16 -5.16 4.53
C TYR A 85 1.07 -4.98 3.63
N LEU A 86 2.21 -4.58 4.21
CA LEU A 86 3.50 -4.46 3.51
C LEU A 86 4.31 -5.76 3.51
N GLY A 87 3.81 -6.82 4.18
CA GLY A 87 4.46 -8.13 4.20
C GLY A 87 5.54 -8.29 5.27
N GLU A 88 5.63 -7.37 6.21
CA GLU A 88 6.52 -7.46 7.37
C GLU A 88 5.80 -8.21 8.50
N TRP A 89 6.36 -9.36 8.90
CA TRP A 89 5.85 -10.22 9.97
C TRP A 89 6.83 -10.19 11.16
N SER A 90 6.95 -9.03 11.81
CA SER A 90 7.76 -8.83 13.02
C SER A 90 6.98 -9.14 14.29
#